data_AF-J1S5M4-F1
#
_entry.id   AF-J1S5M4-F1
#
_cell.length_a   1.000
_cell.length_b   1.000
_cell.length_c   1.000
_cell.angle_alpha   90.00
_cell.angle_beta   90.00
_cell.angle_gamma   90.00
#
_symmetry.space_group_name_H-M   'P 1'
#
loop_
_entity.id
_entity.type
_entity.pdbx_description
1 polymer ?
#
loop_
_entity_poly.entity_id
_entity_poly.type
_entity_poly.pdbx_seq_one_letter_code
_entity_poly.pdbx_strand_id
1 'polypeptide(L)'
;MEIKIIDKILSQKCFWTIIFTCWIFIGIIVSIFDSSLKYNYIYVFGVNSLLLAQIITYQNLMKKEIILKTSISGTKVNNLPLFPVFSKNNSYLNKWYNISICFVIGLIYFISLVLLKVLILQELITIYGAITLILTVFIAIQLYLKYILYILTLRKISKLEFISLVPISLHNPSECDWIVKFTDSMSSFSNYFGILGIAYTALFYLTTPLSAIKFTGYTLIIDTPNNLVFIITWGIIFILIGFGYLIFDYLWKKYIKEIIKK
;
A
#
# COMPACT_ATOMS: atom_id res chain seq x y z
N MET A 1 24.92 3.04 -7.72
CA MET A 1 24.29 4.19 -7.04
C MET A 1 22.84 3.79 -6.73
N GLU A 2 22.60 3.22 -5.54
CA GLU A 2 21.24 2.85 -5.13
C GLU A 2 20.41 4.10 -4.90
N ILE A 3 19.25 4.19 -5.53
CA ILE A 3 18.29 5.28 -5.33
C ILE A 3 17.67 5.09 -3.95
N LYS A 4 18.40 5.56 -2.92
CA LYS A 4 17.95 5.67 -1.53
C LYS A 4 17.02 6.85 -1.31
N ILE A 5 16.63 7.58 -2.36
CA ILE A 5 15.96 8.89 -2.23
C ILE A 5 14.60 8.73 -1.55
N ILE A 6 13.74 7.81 -2.00
CA ILE A 6 12.39 7.63 -1.41
C ILE A 6 12.45 7.11 0.02
N ASP A 7 13.29 6.10 0.27
CA ASP A 7 13.47 5.55 1.62
C ASP A 7 14.09 6.58 2.58
N LYS A 8 15.08 7.35 2.13
CA LYS A 8 15.74 8.39 2.94
C LYS A 8 14.79 9.54 3.23
N ILE A 9 13.99 9.93 2.24
CA ILE A 9 12.94 10.92 2.37
C ILE A 9 11.93 10.42 3.41
N LEU A 10 11.21 9.32 3.16
CA LEU A 10 10.14 8.82 4.05
C LEU A 10 10.63 8.34 5.44
N SER A 11 11.92 8.04 5.60
CA SER A 11 12.52 7.60 6.88
C SER A 11 12.78 8.73 7.88
N GLN A 12 12.78 10.01 7.45
CA GLN A 12 12.95 11.13 8.38
C GLN A 12 11.68 11.37 9.19
N LYS A 13 11.59 10.67 10.33
CA LYS A 13 10.45 10.69 11.27
C LYS A 13 9.96 12.10 11.60
N CYS A 14 10.86 13.03 11.90
CA CYS A 14 10.46 14.35 12.39
C CYS A 14 9.93 15.24 11.26
N PHE A 15 10.65 15.30 10.14
CA PHE A 15 10.35 16.21 9.04
C PHE A 15 9.03 15.88 8.33
N TRP A 16 8.80 14.61 8.01
CA TRP A 16 7.57 14.20 7.33
C TRP A 16 6.35 14.28 8.22
N THR A 17 6.48 13.89 9.49
CA THR A 17 5.38 14.04 10.44
C THR A 17 4.99 15.51 10.55
N ILE A 18 5.94 16.44 10.68
CA ILE A 18 5.65 17.88 10.69
C ILE A 18 4.97 18.33 9.40
N ILE A 19 5.49 17.95 8.22
CA ILE A 19 4.88 18.30 6.93
C ILE A 19 3.45 17.80 6.83
N PHE A 20 3.19 16.54 7.19
CA PHE A 20 1.84 15.98 7.10
C PHE A 20 0.90 16.60 8.13
N THR A 21 1.36 16.87 9.35
CA THR A 21 0.54 17.61 10.32
C THR A 21 0.21 19.00 9.80
N CYS A 22 1.18 19.74 9.26
CA CYS A 22 0.95 21.03 8.62
C CYS A 22 0.00 20.92 7.41
N TRP A 23 0.14 19.88 6.59
CA TRP A 23 -0.72 19.62 5.43
C TRP A 23 -2.17 19.36 5.84
N ILE A 24 -2.39 18.61 6.92
CA ILE A 24 -3.72 18.38 7.52
C ILE A 24 -4.32 19.70 8.01
N PHE A 25 -3.53 20.52 8.72
CA PHE A 25 -3.97 21.83 9.20
C PHE A 25 -4.34 22.77 8.05
N ILE A 26 -3.55 22.79 6.97
CA ILE A 26 -3.88 23.53 5.74
C ILE A 26 -5.21 23.05 5.17
N GLY A 27 -5.42 21.73 5.09
CA GLY A 27 -6.69 21.15 4.61
C GLY A 27 -7.90 21.58 5.45
N ILE A 28 -7.76 21.55 6.78
CA ILE A 28 -8.82 21.99 7.71
C ILE A 28 -9.12 23.49 7.52
N ILE A 29 -8.08 24.33 7.48
CA ILE A 29 -8.25 25.79 7.29
C ILE A 29 -8.94 26.07 5.95
N VAL A 30 -8.45 25.51 4.85
CA VAL A 30 -9.05 25.70 3.52
C VAL A 30 -10.50 25.20 3.51
N SER A 31 -10.80 24.09 4.19
CA SER A 31 -12.17 23.55 4.26
C SER A 31 -13.17 24.42 5.04
N ILE A 32 -12.70 25.23 5.99
CA ILE A 32 -13.55 26.16 6.77
C ILE A 32 -13.91 27.39 5.93
N PHE A 33 -12.99 27.86 5.09
CA PHE A 33 -13.17 29.10 4.31
C PHE A 33 -13.81 28.87 2.93
N ASP A 34 -13.88 27.64 2.45
CA ASP A 34 -14.45 27.33 1.13
C ASP A 34 -15.95 26.97 1.24
N SER A 35 -16.81 27.92 0.89
CA SER A 35 -18.27 27.82 0.98
C SER A 35 -18.89 26.88 -0.06
N SER A 36 -18.12 26.43 -1.05
CA SER A 36 -18.49 25.38 -1.99
C SER A 36 -18.66 24.01 -1.32
N LEU A 37 -18.08 23.82 -0.13
CA LEU A 37 -17.93 22.52 0.53
C LEU A 37 -19.03 22.18 1.54
N LYS A 38 -20.29 22.59 1.30
CA LYS A 38 -21.42 22.02 2.03
C LYS A 38 -21.32 20.49 1.86
N TYR A 39 -20.88 19.77 2.90
CA TYR A 39 -20.60 18.31 2.99
C TYR A 39 -19.20 17.78 2.59
N ASN A 40 -18.26 18.59 2.10
CA ASN A 40 -16.96 18.09 1.60
C ASN A 40 -15.80 18.09 2.63
N TYR A 41 -16.02 18.65 3.83
CA TYR A 41 -15.01 18.62 4.91
C TYR A 41 -14.70 17.19 5.38
N ILE A 42 -15.68 16.28 5.33
CA ILE A 42 -15.51 14.86 5.66
C ILE A 42 -14.54 14.21 4.68
N TYR A 43 -14.60 14.58 3.40
CA TYR A 43 -13.66 14.09 2.38
C TYR A 43 -12.24 14.58 2.65
N VAL A 44 -12.09 15.89 2.90
CA VAL A 44 -10.78 16.49 3.22
C VAL A 44 -10.18 15.82 4.46
N PHE A 45 -10.97 15.65 5.52
CA PHE A 45 -10.53 14.99 6.75
C PHE A 45 -10.21 13.50 6.52
N GLY A 46 -11.05 12.80 5.77
CA GLY A 46 -10.88 11.37 5.46
C GLY A 46 -9.63 11.09 4.65
N VAL A 47 -9.39 11.84 3.56
CA VAL A 47 -8.23 11.61 2.68
C VAL A 47 -6.94 11.92 3.43
N ASN A 48 -6.95 12.97 4.25
CA ASN A 48 -5.82 13.32 5.11
C ASN A 48 -5.54 12.28 6.19
N SER A 49 -6.58 11.78 6.85
CA SER A 49 -6.46 10.72 7.85
C SER A 49 -5.92 9.43 7.21
N LEU A 50 -6.38 9.11 6.00
CA LEU A 50 -5.91 7.97 5.23
C LEU A 50 -4.43 8.12 4.86
N LEU A 51 -4.05 9.29 4.33
CA LEU A 51 -2.65 9.61 4.02
C LEU A 51 -1.77 9.41 5.26
N LEU A 52 -2.16 10.01 6.39
CA LEU A 52 -1.45 9.88 7.68
C LEU A 52 -1.29 8.42 8.10
N ALA A 53 -2.37 7.63 8.06
CA ALA A 53 -2.34 6.22 8.39
C ALA A 53 -1.37 5.43 7.51
N GLN A 54 -1.30 5.74 6.21
CA GLN A 54 -0.36 5.10 5.29
C GLN A 54 1.10 5.44 5.58
N ILE A 55 1.39 6.68 5.95
CA ILE A 55 2.74 7.11 6.29
C ILE A 55 3.21 6.41 7.57
N ILE A 56 2.37 6.38 8.60
CA ILE A 56 2.66 5.67 9.85
C ILE A 56 2.90 4.18 9.56
N THR A 57 2.04 3.59 8.73
CA THR A 57 2.16 2.20 8.27
C THR A 57 3.51 1.97 7.57
N TYR A 58 3.85 2.82 6.59
CA TYR A 58 5.11 2.74 5.85
C TYR A 58 6.31 2.82 6.81
N GLN A 59 6.33 3.78 7.72
CA GLN A 59 7.41 3.93 8.70
C GLN A 59 7.55 2.70 9.61
N ASN A 60 6.44 2.16 10.10
CA ASN A 60 6.46 0.97 10.96
C ASN A 60 6.97 -0.25 10.21
N LEU A 61 6.59 -0.41 8.94
CA LEU A 61 7.09 -1.48 8.08
C LEU A 61 8.58 -1.30 7.76
N MET A 62 9.05 -0.09 7.53
CA MET A 62 10.49 0.16 7.32
C MET A 62 11.33 -0.17 8.56
N LYS A 63 10.81 0.08 9.77
CA LYS A 63 11.48 -0.37 11.01
C LYS A 63 11.57 -1.90 11.06
N LYS A 64 10.47 -2.60 10.75
CA LYS A 64 10.45 -4.07 10.68
C LYS A 64 11.38 -4.60 9.60
N GLU A 65 11.46 -3.95 8.44
CA GLU A 65 12.37 -4.30 7.35
C GLU A 65 13.84 -4.22 7.79
N ILE A 66 14.21 -3.21 8.58
CA ILE A 66 15.58 -3.09 9.12
C ILE A 66 15.90 -4.29 10.02
N ILE A 67 14.99 -4.64 10.93
CA ILE A 67 15.14 -5.79 11.84
C ILE A 67 15.22 -7.10 11.04
N LEU A 68 14.41 -7.24 9.99
CA LEU A 68 14.46 -8.39 9.11
C LEU A 68 15.79 -8.47 8.35
N LYS A 69 16.26 -7.34 7.80
CA LYS A 69 17.55 -7.28 7.10
C LYS A 69 18.70 -7.70 8.00
N THR A 70 18.66 -7.33 9.28
CA THR A 70 19.65 -7.78 10.25
C THR A 70 19.55 -9.28 10.53
N SER A 71 18.36 -9.86 10.64
CA SER A 71 18.21 -11.31 10.89
C SER A 71 18.55 -12.21 9.69
N ILE A 72 18.39 -11.70 8.47
CA ILE A 72 18.80 -12.43 7.25
C ILE A 72 20.27 -12.18 6.86
N SER A 73 20.93 -11.22 7.51
CA SER A 73 22.34 -10.88 7.27
C SER A 73 23.23 -11.98 7.83
N GLY A 74 23.95 -12.68 6.96
CA GLY A 74 24.80 -13.81 7.34
C GLY A 74 24.08 -15.18 7.35
N THR A 75 22.74 -15.18 7.25
CA THR A 75 21.95 -16.41 7.20
C THR A 75 22.01 -17.05 5.81
N LYS A 76 22.33 -18.35 5.78
CA LYS A 76 22.39 -19.17 4.56
C LYS A 76 21.37 -20.29 4.61
N VAL A 77 20.71 -20.53 3.49
CA VAL A 77 19.87 -21.71 3.26
C VAL A 77 20.50 -22.49 2.12
N ASN A 78 21.02 -23.70 2.40
CA ASN A 78 21.72 -24.52 1.41
C ASN A 78 22.80 -23.76 0.63
N ASN A 79 23.73 -23.13 1.36
CA ASN A 79 24.80 -22.25 0.84
C ASN A 79 24.35 -20.98 0.09
N LEU A 80 23.04 -20.76 -0.11
CA LEU A 80 22.51 -19.51 -0.65
C LEU A 80 22.32 -18.48 0.46
N PRO A 81 23.02 -17.33 0.42
CA PRO A 81 22.80 -16.28 1.39
C PRO A 81 21.44 -15.61 1.15
N LEU A 82 20.65 -15.46 2.21
CA LEU A 82 19.29 -14.90 2.13
C LEU A 82 19.29 -13.40 1.80
N PHE A 83 20.25 -12.65 2.36
CA PHE A 83 20.34 -11.20 2.14
C PHE A 83 20.52 -10.81 0.66
N PRO A 84 21.43 -11.43 -0.13
CA PRO A 84 21.52 -11.20 -1.57
C PRO A 84 20.26 -11.55 -2.37
N VAL A 85 19.48 -12.55 -1.91
CA VAL A 85 18.19 -12.87 -2.55
C VAL A 85 17.20 -11.72 -2.35
N PHE A 86 17.10 -11.23 -1.11
CA PHE A 86 16.26 -10.07 -0.77
C PHE A 86 16.73 -8.81 -1.53
N SER A 87 18.03 -8.50 -1.53
CA SER A 87 18.57 -7.30 -2.18
C SER A 87 18.40 -7.31 -3.70
N LYS A 88 18.55 -8.48 -4.35
CA LYS A 88 18.30 -8.62 -5.79
C LYS A 88 16.83 -8.34 -6.14
N ASN A 89 15.88 -8.87 -5.35
CA ASN A 89 14.47 -8.58 -5.58
C ASN A 89 14.15 -7.10 -5.28
N ASN A 90 14.75 -6.53 -4.23
CA ASN A 90 14.54 -5.13 -3.86
C ASN A 90 15.07 -4.18 -4.95
N SER A 91 16.27 -4.42 -5.48
CA SER A 91 16.83 -3.63 -6.57
C SER A 91 16.01 -3.73 -7.87
N TYR A 92 15.41 -4.88 -8.15
CA TYR A 92 14.50 -5.03 -9.29
C TYR A 92 13.24 -4.17 -9.12
N LEU A 93 12.64 -4.20 -7.92
CA LEU A 93 11.41 -3.48 -7.57
C LEU A 93 11.64 -2.00 -7.18
N ASN A 94 12.87 -1.53 -7.09
CA ASN A 94 13.17 -0.12 -6.76
C ASN A 94 13.75 0.66 -7.94
N LYS A 95 13.46 0.21 -9.17
CA LYS A 95 13.84 0.90 -10.40
C LYS A 95 12.88 2.06 -10.69
N TRP A 96 13.38 3.07 -11.40
CA TRP A 96 12.65 4.29 -11.79
C TRP A 96 11.30 4.04 -12.49
N TYR A 97 11.14 2.91 -13.19
CA TYR A 97 9.88 2.57 -13.83
C TYR A 97 8.74 2.40 -12.82
N ASN A 98 9.01 1.98 -11.57
CA ASN A 98 7.98 1.86 -10.55
C ASN A 98 7.49 3.22 -10.06
N ILE A 99 8.37 4.22 -9.98
CA ILE A 99 7.99 5.61 -9.72
C ILE A 99 7.10 6.13 -10.86
N SER A 100 7.46 5.80 -12.11
CA SER A 100 6.68 6.20 -13.28
C SER A 100 5.29 5.54 -13.30
N ILE A 101 5.19 4.25 -12.97
CA ILE A 101 3.90 3.54 -12.83
C ILE A 101 3.03 4.19 -11.74
N CYS A 102 3.63 4.57 -10.59
CA CYS A 102 2.88 5.26 -9.54
C CYS A 102 2.29 6.59 -10.03
N PHE A 103 3.08 7.37 -10.78
CA PHE A 103 2.63 8.64 -11.32
C PHE A 103 1.51 8.46 -12.35
N VAL A 104 1.65 7.48 -13.25
CA VAL A 104 0.63 7.16 -14.25
C VAL A 104 -0.69 6.72 -13.60
N ILE A 105 -0.64 5.84 -12.60
CA ILE A 105 -1.85 5.39 -11.88
C ILE A 105 -2.49 6.56 -11.12
N GLY A 106 -1.68 7.39 -10.45
CA GLY A 106 -2.18 8.59 -9.76
C GLY A 106 -2.86 9.57 -10.71
N LEU A 107 -2.30 9.76 -11.91
CA LEU A 107 -2.85 10.63 -12.95
C LEU A 107 -4.16 10.08 -13.53
N ILE A 108 -4.23 8.77 -13.82
CA ILE A 108 -5.47 8.10 -14.25
C ILE A 108 -6.57 8.28 -13.20
N TYR A 109 -6.24 8.08 -11.92
CA TYR A 109 -7.19 8.20 -10.84
C TYR A 109 -7.68 9.65 -10.66
N PHE A 110 -6.78 10.64 -10.77
CA PHE A 110 -7.15 12.05 -10.77
C PHE A 110 -8.10 12.42 -11.93
N ILE A 111 -7.76 12.03 -13.17
CA ILE A 111 -8.62 12.24 -14.34
C ILE A 111 -9.99 11.59 -14.12
N SER A 112 -10.02 10.39 -13.54
CA SER A 112 -11.27 9.66 -13.28
C SER A 112 -12.19 10.44 -12.34
N LEU A 113 -11.64 11.04 -11.27
CA LEU A 113 -12.43 11.84 -10.33
C LEU A 113 -12.96 13.15 -10.93
N VAL A 114 -12.20 13.78 -11.82
CA VAL A 114 -12.65 14.94 -12.61
C VAL A 114 -13.82 14.54 -13.53
N LEU A 115 -13.69 13.43 -14.26
CA LEU A 115 -14.73 12.93 -15.17
C LEU A 115 -16.01 12.50 -14.43
N LEU A 116 -15.87 12.01 -13.20
CA LEU A 116 -17.00 11.68 -12.33
C LEU A 116 -17.62 12.91 -11.65
N LYS A 117 -17.13 14.12 -11.93
CA LYS A 117 -17.53 15.39 -11.29
C LYS A 117 -17.44 15.35 -9.75
N VAL A 118 -16.57 14.49 -9.20
CA VAL A 118 -16.25 14.46 -7.77
C VAL A 118 -15.32 15.62 -7.40
N LEU A 119 -14.47 16.04 -8.35
CA LEU A 119 -13.56 17.18 -8.23
C LEU A 119 -13.97 18.29 -9.21
N ILE A 120 -14.26 19.49 -8.70
CA ILE A 120 -14.61 20.67 -9.51
C ILE A 120 -13.36 21.54 -9.66
N LEU A 121 -12.76 21.52 -10.85
CA LEU A 121 -11.42 22.09 -11.15
C LEU A 121 -11.23 23.59 -10.84
N GLN A 122 -12.29 24.35 -10.59
CA GLN A 122 -12.25 25.80 -10.36
C GLN A 122 -12.00 26.21 -8.91
N GLU A 123 -11.89 25.26 -7.98
CA GLU A 123 -11.79 25.56 -6.54
C GLU A 123 -10.40 25.19 -5.97
N LEU A 124 -9.89 26.03 -5.06
CA LEU A 124 -8.57 25.83 -4.43
C LEU A 124 -8.49 24.48 -3.68
N ILE A 125 -9.60 24.09 -3.05
CA ILE A 125 -9.73 22.79 -2.36
C ILE A 125 -9.54 21.60 -3.31
N THR A 126 -9.91 21.75 -4.58
CA THR A 126 -9.78 20.71 -5.60
C THR A 126 -8.31 20.48 -5.95
N ILE A 127 -7.49 21.54 -6.01
CA ILE A 127 -6.03 21.44 -6.20
C ILE A 127 -5.39 20.74 -4.99
N TYR A 128 -5.78 21.14 -3.78
CA TYR A 128 -5.30 20.50 -2.54
C TYR A 128 -5.68 19.00 -2.50
N GLY A 129 -6.94 18.69 -2.80
CA GLY A 129 -7.46 17.32 -2.85
C GLY A 129 -6.71 16.47 -3.88
N ALA A 130 -6.44 17.03 -5.07
CA ALA A 130 -5.67 16.37 -6.12
C ALA A 130 -4.25 15.99 -5.66
N ILE A 131 -3.53 16.94 -5.05
CA ILE A 131 -2.17 16.69 -4.55
C ILE A 131 -2.18 15.62 -3.47
N THR A 132 -3.10 15.74 -2.50
CA THR A 132 -3.23 14.78 -1.39
C THR A 132 -3.51 13.38 -1.92
N LEU A 133 -4.40 13.27 -2.90
CA LEU A 133 -4.78 12.01 -3.54
C LEU A 133 -3.64 11.36 -4.33
N ILE A 134 -2.86 12.15 -5.07
CA ILE A 134 -1.66 11.66 -5.76
C ILE A 134 -0.65 11.10 -4.75
N LEU A 135 -0.43 11.80 -3.63
CA LEU A 135 0.46 11.33 -2.55
C LEU A 135 -0.06 10.04 -1.91
N THR A 136 -1.36 9.97 -1.62
CA THR A 136 -2.03 8.80 -1.07
C THR A 136 -1.89 7.58 -1.98
N VAL A 137 -2.15 7.72 -3.28
CA VAL A 137 -1.96 6.64 -4.27
C VAL A 137 -0.48 6.26 -4.39
N PHE A 138 0.43 7.23 -4.42
CA PHE A 138 1.86 6.97 -4.48
C PHE A 138 2.33 6.09 -3.32
N ILE A 139 1.98 6.45 -2.07
CA ILE A 139 2.38 5.67 -0.89
C ILE A 139 1.72 4.28 -0.90
N ALA A 140 0.46 4.18 -1.32
CA ALA A 140 -0.24 2.90 -1.44
C ALA A 140 0.50 1.92 -2.37
N ILE A 141 0.91 2.40 -3.54
CA ILE A 141 1.62 1.57 -4.52
C ILE A 141 3.00 1.18 -3.98
N GLN A 142 3.72 2.08 -3.29
CA GLN A 142 4.98 1.73 -2.65
C GLN A 142 4.82 0.63 -1.59
N LEU A 143 3.78 0.72 -0.76
CA LEU A 143 3.42 -0.34 0.19
C LEU A 143 3.09 -1.67 -0.52
N TYR A 144 2.39 -1.60 -1.64
CA TYR A 144 2.03 -2.77 -2.45
C TYR A 144 3.26 -3.45 -3.06
N LEU A 145 4.18 -2.67 -3.63
CA LEU A 145 5.45 -3.17 -4.16
C LEU A 145 6.32 -3.80 -3.07
N LYS A 146 6.35 -3.20 -1.87
CA LYS A 146 7.00 -3.80 -0.70
C LYS A 146 6.35 -5.13 -0.31
N TYR A 147 5.03 -5.25 -0.34
CA TYR A 147 4.40 -6.53 -0.04
C TYR A 147 4.78 -7.61 -1.08
N ILE A 148 4.76 -7.27 -2.38
CA ILE A 148 5.21 -8.15 -3.46
C ILE A 148 6.67 -8.58 -3.27
N LEU A 149 7.57 -7.66 -2.89
CA LEU A 149 8.97 -7.96 -2.63
C LEU A 149 9.14 -9.12 -1.64
N TYR A 150 8.40 -9.09 -0.53
CA TYR A 150 8.51 -10.11 0.50
C TYR A 150 7.92 -11.43 -0.02
N ILE A 151 6.82 -11.41 -0.76
CA ILE A 151 6.20 -12.62 -1.33
C ILE A 151 7.15 -13.28 -2.34
N LEU A 152 7.79 -12.50 -3.22
CA LEU A 152 8.76 -13.01 -4.19
C LEU A 152 10.00 -13.58 -3.50
N THR A 153 10.42 -12.97 -2.39
CA THR A 153 11.53 -13.48 -1.58
C THR A 153 11.18 -14.82 -0.96
N LEU A 154 10.00 -14.93 -0.32
CA LEU A 154 9.51 -16.20 0.22
C LEU A 154 9.33 -17.28 -0.84
N ARG A 155 8.76 -16.95 -2.02
CA ARG A 155 8.61 -17.87 -3.15
C ARG A 155 9.97 -18.43 -3.60
N LYS A 156 10.99 -17.58 -3.64
CA LYS A 156 12.32 -18.01 -4.08
C LYS A 156 12.97 -18.93 -3.03
N ILE A 157 12.78 -18.63 -1.74
CA ILE A 157 13.26 -19.49 -0.65
C ILE A 157 12.49 -20.81 -0.61
N SER A 158 11.16 -20.80 -0.80
CA SER A 158 10.33 -22.01 -0.76
C SER A 158 10.66 -23.02 -1.86
N LYS A 159 11.27 -22.58 -2.96
CA LYS A 159 11.77 -23.46 -4.03
C LYS A 159 13.12 -24.11 -3.74
N LEU A 160 13.85 -23.67 -2.71
CA LEU A 160 15.14 -24.26 -2.35
C LEU A 160 14.94 -25.59 -1.61
N GLU A 161 15.83 -26.54 -1.83
CA GLU A 161 15.93 -27.77 -1.03
C GLU A 161 16.87 -27.53 0.13
N PHE A 162 16.48 -27.95 1.34
CA PHE A 162 17.27 -27.79 2.56
C PHE A 162 18.12 -29.04 2.77
N ILE A 163 19.32 -29.08 2.18
CA ILE A 163 20.20 -30.28 2.17
C ILE A 163 21.12 -30.34 3.40
N SER A 164 21.50 -29.19 3.96
CA SER A 164 22.26 -29.12 5.22
C SER A 164 21.83 -27.91 6.05
N LEU A 165 21.31 -28.19 7.24
CA LEU A 165 20.80 -27.20 8.19
C LEU A 165 21.93 -26.84 9.16
N VAL A 166 22.63 -25.75 8.90
CA VAL A 166 23.62 -25.16 9.83
C VAL A 166 23.22 -23.72 10.16
N PRO A 167 22.91 -23.40 11.42
CA PRO A 167 22.00 -24.10 12.31
C PRO A 167 20.63 -23.41 12.27
N ILE A 168 19.71 -23.94 11.46
CA ILE A 168 18.28 -23.84 11.80
C ILE A 168 18.14 -24.67 13.07
N SER A 169 17.43 -24.22 14.09
CA SER A 169 17.18 -25.07 15.27
C SER A 169 16.61 -26.40 14.76
N LEU A 170 17.44 -27.45 14.78
CA LEU A 170 17.15 -28.74 14.14
C LEU A 170 15.87 -29.38 14.67
N HIS A 171 15.35 -28.88 15.79
CA HIS A 171 14.11 -29.32 16.41
C HIS A 171 12.87 -28.52 16.02
N ASN A 172 12.96 -27.26 15.56
CA ASN A 172 11.78 -26.49 15.16
C ASN A 172 12.08 -25.38 14.12
N PRO A 173 11.92 -25.65 12.81
CA PRO A 173 12.11 -24.66 11.75
C PRO A 173 11.26 -23.40 11.94
N SER A 174 10.10 -23.51 12.59
CA SER A 174 9.21 -22.37 12.85
C SER A 174 9.77 -21.36 13.87
N GLU A 175 10.74 -21.75 14.69
CA GLU A 175 11.39 -20.89 15.70
C GLU A 175 12.66 -20.19 15.20
N CYS A 176 13.06 -20.43 13.94
CA CYS A 176 14.19 -19.72 13.37
C CYS A 176 13.93 -18.21 13.34
N ASP A 177 14.85 -17.43 13.90
CA ASP A 177 14.68 -15.98 14.05
C ASP A 177 14.29 -15.30 12.73
N TRP A 178 14.93 -15.65 11.61
CA TRP A 178 14.57 -15.09 10.31
C TRP A 178 13.15 -15.47 9.86
N ILE A 179 12.66 -16.69 10.13
CA ILE A 179 11.29 -17.12 9.82
C ILE A 179 10.27 -16.37 10.69
N VAL A 180 10.56 -16.23 11.99
CA VAL A 180 9.72 -15.47 12.92
C VAL A 180 9.63 -14.00 12.47
N LYS A 181 10.77 -13.35 12.19
CA LYS A 181 10.79 -11.95 11.72
C LYS A 181 10.11 -11.77 10.36
N PHE A 182 10.22 -12.73 9.44
CA PHE A 182 9.48 -12.70 8.17
C PHE A 182 7.97 -12.81 8.41
N THR A 183 7.56 -13.77 9.25
CA THR A 183 6.14 -14.01 9.56
C THR A 183 5.52 -12.81 10.27
N ASP A 184 6.22 -12.23 11.25
CA ASP A 184 5.80 -11.01 11.94
C ASP A 184 5.66 -9.82 10.99
N SER A 185 6.58 -9.69 10.03
CA SER A 185 6.54 -8.64 9.02
C SER A 185 5.36 -8.86 8.07
N MET A 186 5.17 -10.08 7.56
CA MET A 186 4.07 -10.43 6.65
C MET A 186 2.69 -10.32 7.28
N SER A 187 2.56 -10.75 8.53
CA SER A 187 1.33 -10.60 9.31
C SER A 187 0.98 -9.11 9.48
N SER A 188 1.98 -8.27 9.76
CA SER A 188 1.76 -6.82 9.82
C SER A 188 1.39 -6.22 8.47
N PHE A 189 2.05 -6.62 7.38
CA PHE A 189 1.66 -6.21 6.03
C PHE A 189 0.20 -6.59 5.74
N SER A 190 -0.20 -7.83 6.00
CA SER A 190 -1.57 -8.31 5.80
C SER A 190 -2.58 -7.49 6.60
N ASN A 191 -2.34 -7.28 7.90
CA ASN A 191 -3.24 -6.49 8.74
C ASN A 191 -3.35 -5.03 8.28
N TYR A 192 -2.23 -4.40 7.97
CA TYR A 192 -2.25 -3.02 7.47
C TYR A 192 -2.94 -2.91 6.11
N PHE A 193 -2.73 -3.87 5.20
CA PHE A 193 -3.42 -3.91 3.92
C PHE A 193 -4.93 -4.07 4.08
N GLY A 194 -5.37 -4.94 5.00
CA GLY A 194 -6.78 -5.10 5.32
C GLY A 194 -7.42 -3.82 5.86
N ILE A 195 -6.79 -3.19 6.86
CA ILE A 195 -7.30 -1.94 7.49
C ILE A 195 -7.32 -0.80 6.48
N LEU A 196 -6.21 -0.58 5.76
CA LEU A 196 -6.14 0.47 4.73
C LEU A 196 -7.14 0.20 3.62
N GLY A 197 -7.33 -1.05 3.22
CA GLY A 197 -8.30 -1.43 2.20
C GLY A 197 -9.75 -1.12 2.59
N ILE A 198 -10.12 -1.40 3.83
CA ILE A 198 -11.43 -1.00 4.39
C ILE A 198 -11.56 0.53 4.38
N ALA A 199 -10.53 1.25 4.85
CA ALA A 199 -10.54 2.70 4.90
C ALA A 199 -10.68 3.33 3.50
N TYR A 200 -9.96 2.81 2.51
CA TYR A 200 -10.10 3.23 1.10
C TYR A 200 -11.50 3.00 0.56
N THR A 201 -12.07 1.82 0.82
CA THR A 201 -13.40 1.46 0.33
C THR A 201 -14.48 2.33 0.98
N ALA A 202 -14.38 2.56 2.29
CA ALA A 202 -15.29 3.43 3.03
C ALA A 202 -15.20 4.88 2.54
N LEU A 203 -13.98 5.39 2.36
CA LEU A 203 -13.78 6.75 1.86
C LEU A 203 -14.34 6.91 0.44
N PHE A 204 -14.09 5.94 -0.44
CA PHE A 204 -14.61 5.95 -1.80
C PHE A 204 -16.14 5.88 -1.84
N TYR A 205 -16.75 5.06 -0.98
CA TYR A 205 -18.21 4.99 -0.82
C TYR A 205 -18.80 6.33 -0.37
N LEU A 206 -18.21 6.97 0.65
CA LEU A 206 -18.65 8.28 1.14
C LEU A 206 -18.53 9.40 0.10
N THR A 207 -17.63 9.24 -0.88
CA THR A 207 -17.46 10.20 -1.99
C THR A 207 -18.31 9.89 -3.21
N THR A 208 -18.95 8.72 -3.25
CA THR A 208 -19.80 8.33 -4.36
C THR A 208 -21.16 9.04 -4.23
N PRO A 209 -21.70 9.67 -5.29
CA PRO A 209 -23.00 10.33 -5.22
C PRO A 209 -24.08 9.34 -4.75
N LEU A 210 -24.95 9.73 -3.81
CA LEU A 210 -26.01 8.85 -3.28
C LEU A 210 -26.97 8.30 -4.36
N SER A 211 -27.10 9.00 -5.49
CA SER A 211 -27.90 8.57 -6.64
C SER A 211 -27.18 7.65 -7.62
N ALA A 212 -25.87 7.42 -7.43
CA ALA A 212 -25.01 6.74 -8.40
C ALA A 212 -25.23 5.23 -8.48
N ILE A 213 -25.64 4.59 -7.39
CA ILE A 213 -25.91 3.15 -7.36
C ILE A 213 -27.32 2.97 -6.82
N LYS A 214 -28.24 2.53 -7.69
CA LYS A 214 -29.63 2.27 -7.33
C LYS A 214 -29.95 0.80 -7.59
N PHE A 215 -30.57 0.17 -6.61
CA PHE A 215 -31.21 -1.13 -6.82
C PHE A 215 -32.66 -0.90 -7.20
N THR A 216 -33.03 -1.32 -8.41
CA THR A 216 -34.42 -1.34 -8.87
C THR A 216 -34.82 -2.79 -9.06
N GLY A 217 -35.55 -3.35 -8.11
CA GLY A 217 -35.85 -4.79 -8.10
C GLY A 217 -34.57 -5.63 -8.05
N TYR A 218 -34.34 -6.45 -9.08
CA TYR A 218 -33.14 -7.30 -9.22
C TYR A 218 -32.02 -6.67 -10.06
N THR A 219 -32.20 -5.44 -10.57
CA THR A 219 -31.23 -4.77 -11.44
C THR A 219 -30.47 -3.68 -10.70
N LEU A 220 -29.14 -3.80 -10.72
CA LEU A 220 -28.21 -2.76 -10.27
C LEU A 220 -28.06 -1.71 -11.39
N ILE A 221 -28.52 -0.50 -11.14
CA ILE A 221 -28.39 0.63 -12.05
C ILE A 221 -27.27 1.54 -11.55
N ILE A 222 -26.28 1.78 -12.41
CA ILE A 222 -25.21 2.75 -12.19
C ILE A 222 -25.56 4.02 -12.97
N ASP A 223 -25.72 5.12 -12.26
CA ASP A 223 -26.15 6.42 -12.79
C ASP A 223 -25.19 7.52 -12.32
N THR A 224 -24.00 7.51 -12.90
CA THR A 224 -22.91 8.47 -12.63
C THR A 224 -22.68 9.37 -13.85
N PRO A 225 -22.02 10.52 -13.68
CA PRO A 225 -21.65 11.39 -14.81
C PRO A 225 -20.84 10.68 -15.90
N ASN A 226 -20.11 9.61 -15.55
CA ASN A 226 -19.44 8.73 -16.50
C ASN A 226 -19.37 7.28 -15.98
N ASN A 227 -20.36 6.48 -16.36
CA ASN A 227 -20.50 5.09 -15.91
C ASN A 227 -19.30 4.20 -16.26
N LEU A 228 -18.69 4.41 -17.42
CA LEU A 228 -17.55 3.61 -17.87
C LEU A 228 -16.33 3.88 -16.98
N VAL A 229 -16.03 5.15 -16.73
CA VAL A 229 -14.93 5.56 -15.84
C VAL A 229 -15.18 5.07 -14.41
N PHE A 230 -16.43 5.14 -13.94
CA PHE A 230 -16.80 4.62 -12.63
C PHE A 230 -16.48 3.12 -12.52
N ILE A 231 -16.95 2.32 -13.48
CA ILE A 231 -16.74 0.86 -13.51
C ILE A 231 -15.26 0.50 -13.56
N ILE A 232 -14.46 1.17 -14.41
CA ILE A 232 -13.02 0.92 -14.51
C ILE A 232 -12.33 1.23 -13.18
N THR A 233 -12.63 2.39 -12.60
CA THR A 233 -12.00 2.83 -11.34
C THR A 233 -12.36 1.89 -10.19
N TRP A 234 -13.64 1.53 -10.07
CA TRP A 234 -14.11 0.55 -9.09
C TRP A 234 -13.50 -0.83 -9.29
N GLY A 235 -13.42 -1.29 -10.55
CA GLY A 235 -12.81 -2.57 -10.90
C GLY A 235 -11.35 -2.63 -10.47
N ILE A 236 -10.57 -1.57 -10.74
CA ILE A 236 -9.16 -1.49 -10.33
C ILE A 236 -9.02 -1.53 -8.80
N ILE A 237 -9.82 -0.74 -8.07
CA ILE A 237 -9.81 -0.72 -6.60
C ILE A 237 -10.17 -2.11 -6.06
N PHE A 238 -11.24 -2.73 -6.57
CA PHE A 238 -11.70 -4.04 -6.13
C PHE A 238 -10.66 -5.13 -6.40
N ILE A 239 -10.01 -5.13 -7.56
CA ILE A 239 -8.97 -6.09 -7.91
C ILE A 239 -7.73 -5.89 -7.05
N LEU A 240 -7.24 -4.65 -6.89
CA LEU A 240 -5.99 -4.39 -6.17
C LEU A 240 -6.14 -4.52 -4.65
N ILE A 241 -7.23 -3.99 -4.09
CA ILE A 241 -7.46 -3.95 -2.65
C ILE A 241 -8.19 -5.22 -2.18
N GLY A 242 -9.28 -5.60 -2.83
CA GLY A 242 -10.09 -6.74 -2.43
C GLY A 242 -9.42 -8.07 -2.78
N PHE A 243 -9.26 -8.33 -4.07
CA PHE A 243 -8.76 -9.61 -4.55
C PHE A 243 -7.25 -9.78 -4.32
N GLY A 244 -6.47 -8.71 -4.54
CA GLY A 244 -5.03 -8.68 -4.33
C GLY A 244 -4.65 -9.03 -2.89
N TYR A 245 -5.36 -8.47 -1.90
CA TYR A 245 -5.17 -8.80 -0.49
C TYR A 245 -5.34 -10.30 -0.20
N LEU A 246 -6.45 -10.91 -0.65
CA LEU A 246 -6.74 -12.32 -0.42
C LEU A 246 -5.68 -13.23 -1.06
N ILE A 247 -5.29 -12.93 -2.30
CA ILE A 247 -4.24 -13.69 -2.99
C ILE A 247 -2.93 -13.57 -2.23
N PHE A 248 -2.53 -12.36 -1.87
CA PHE A 248 -1.26 -12.13 -1.20
C PHE A 248 -1.21 -12.82 0.15
N ASP A 249 -2.30 -12.71 0.93
CA ASP A 249 -2.43 -13.37 2.23
C ASP A 249 -2.31 -14.89 2.12
N TYR A 250 -2.99 -15.48 1.14
CA TYR A 250 -2.88 -16.90 0.85
C TYR A 250 -1.45 -17.30 0.43
N LEU A 251 -0.84 -16.56 -0.49
CA LEU A 251 0.48 -16.88 -1.05
C LEU A 251 1.57 -16.88 0.01
N TRP A 252 1.65 -15.85 0.86
CA TRP A 252 2.72 -15.80 1.86
C TRP A 252 2.59 -16.91 2.89
N LYS A 253 1.35 -17.21 3.35
CA LYS A 253 1.07 -18.32 4.27
C LYS A 253 1.46 -19.66 3.66
N LYS A 254 1.11 -19.86 2.37
CA LYS A 254 1.51 -21.05 1.61
C LYS A 254 3.03 -21.21 1.57
N TYR A 255 3.77 -20.17 1.19
CA TYR A 255 5.23 -20.25 1.08
C TYR A 255 5.92 -20.46 2.44
N ILE A 256 5.45 -19.83 3.51
CA ILE A 256 5.97 -20.11 4.87
C ILE A 256 5.71 -21.57 5.26
N LYS A 257 4.51 -22.09 5.00
CA LYS A 257 4.17 -23.50 5.29
C LYS A 257 5.04 -24.47 4.47
N GLU A 258 5.33 -24.17 3.21
CA GLU A 258 6.26 -24.94 2.39
C GLU A 258 7.69 -24.92 2.94
N ILE A 259 8.14 -23.76 3.44
CA ILE A 259 9.48 -23.61 4.04
C ILE A 259 9.60 -24.41 5.35
N ILE A 260 8.61 -24.32 6.24
CA ILE A 260 8.64 -24.99 7.56
C ILE A 260 8.52 -26.51 7.43
N LYS A 261 7.85 -27.01 6.39
CA LYS A 261 7.68 -28.45 6.14
C LYS A 261 8.95 -29.15 5.64
N LYS A 262 9.91 -28.39 5.12
CA LYS A 262 11.18 -28.92 4.62
C LYS A 262 12.22 -28.93 5.73
#